data_AF-A0AAJ6IRE8-F1
#
_entry.id   AF-A0AAJ6IRE8-F1
#
_cell.length_a   1.000
_cell.length_b   1.000
_cell.length_c   1.000
_cell.angle_alpha   90.00
_cell.angle_beta   90.00
_cell.angle_gamma   90.00
#
_symmetry.space_group_name_H-M   'P 1'
#
loop_
_entity.id
_entity.type
_entity.pdbx_description
1 polymer ?
#
loop_
_entity_poly.entity_id
_entity_poly.type
_entity_poly.pdbx_seq_one_letter_code
_entity_poly.pdbx_strand_id
1 'polypeptide(L)'
;MNSFYSQQAGCTVRWHDLPGSGEPVVFIHGLGCASSYEYPRVVRDLKFGARRAILIDLPGSGYSDKPEHYSYRTTDQARVVAELIDHLELDAFWLYGHSMGGSIAIETAAMLGTRVKGLMVSEPNFHAGGGMFSRSIAAQTEQQFLEQGYDAMLSAETSAWAGCLQSNAPYAVWRGAKSLVEGVMPVWETQFLSLSCPVTLIFGEHSLPDDDVDNLKQKGVEVKIIPAAGHSMSWENPSALAQTLAGCMTE
;
A
#
# COMPACT_ATOMS: atom_id res chain seq x y z
N MET A 1 -5.39 -19.42 1.04
CA MET A 1 -5.62 -18.01 1.41
C MET A 1 -6.38 -18.01 2.73
N ASN A 2 -5.94 -17.20 3.68
CA ASN A 2 -6.55 -17.13 5.01
C ASN A 2 -7.66 -16.08 5.04
N SER A 3 -8.41 -16.04 6.14
CA SER A 3 -9.49 -15.08 6.34
C SER A 3 -9.75 -14.77 7.80
N PHE A 4 -10.17 -13.54 8.06
CA PHE A 4 -10.60 -13.04 9.37
C PHE A 4 -11.74 -12.08 9.12
N TYR A 5 -12.65 -11.98 10.09
CA TYR A 5 -13.74 -11.02 10.01
C TYR A 5 -13.29 -9.72 10.67
N SER A 6 -13.23 -8.63 9.91
CA SER A 6 -12.89 -7.31 10.42
C SER A 6 -14.14 -6.63 10.97
N GLN A 7 -14.11 -6.26 12.25
CA GLN A 7 -15.15 -5.46 12.88
C GLN A 7 -15.13 -4.02 12.37
N GLN A 8 -13.97 -3.51 11.97
CA GLN A 8 -13.84 -2.16 11.40
C GLN A 8 -14.55 -2.04 10.05
N ALA A 9 -14.40 -3.05 9.18
CA ALA A 9 -14.99 -3.06 7.85
C ALA A 9 -16.34 -3.79 7.76
N GLY A 10 -16.72 -4.54 8.79
CA GLY A 10 -17.94 -5.36 8.79
C GLY A 10 -17.92 -6.47 7.74
N CYS A 11 -16.73 -6.98 7.37
CA CYS A 11 -16.56 -7.91 6.27
C CYS A 11 -15.42 -8.92 6.46
N THR A 12 -15.38 -9.95 5.62
CA THR A 12 -14.27 -10.89 5.60
C THR A 12 -13.09 -10.31 4.82
N VAL A 13 -11.95 -10.19 5.49
CA VAL A 13 -10.68 -9.78 4.90
C VAL A 13 -9.84 -11.02 4.61
N ARG A 14 -9.19 -11.04 3.45
CA ARG A 14 -8.33 -12.12 2.98
C ARG A 14 -6.86 -11.70 2.96
N TRP A 15 -5.99 -12.65 3.26
CA TRP A 15 -4.55 -12.48 3.08
C TRP A 15 -3.87 -13.79 2.69
N HIS A 16 -2.71 -13.65 2.05
CA HIS A 16 -1.74 -14.75 1.98
C HIS A 16 -0.76 -14.66 3.14
N ASP A 17 -0.48 -15.80 3.76
CA ASP A 17 0.60 -15.97 4.73
C ASP A 17 1.63 -16.92 4.11
N LEU A 18 2.72 -16.35 3.61
CA LEU A 18 3.78 -17.08 2.94
C LEU A 18 4.89 -17.34 3.97
N PRO A 19 5.19 -18.63 4.27
CA PRO A 19 6.07 -18.97 5.38
C PRO A 19 7.51 -18.56 5.11
N GLY A 20 8.21 -18.19 6.17
CA GLY A 20 9.64 -17.92 6.22
C GLY A 20 10.14 -17.95 7.66
N SER A 21 11.45 -18.07 7.86
CA SER A 21 12.10 -18.11 9.16
C SER A 21 12.60 -16.75 9.66
N GLY A 22 12.62 -15.73 8.80
CA GLY A 22 12.95 -14.35 9.16
C GLY A 22 11.75 -13.57 9.71
N GLU A 23 12.00 -12.34 10.13
CA GLU A 23 10.95 -11.44 10.65
C GLU A 23 9.84 -11.22 9.60
N PRO A 24 8.56 -11.18 10.04
CA PRO A 24 7.45 -11.01 9.13
C PRO A 24 7.43 -9.62 8.51
N VAL A 25 7.07 -9.56 7.23
CA VAL A 25 6.81 -8.32 6.50
C VAL A 25 5.34 -8.31 6.07
N VAL A 26 4.61 -7.27 6.46
CA VAL A 26 3.21 -7.05 6.06
C VAL A 26 3.18 -6.10 4.87
N PHE A 27 2.59 -6.55 3.77
CA PHE A 27 2.51 -5.84 2.49
C PHE A 27 1.11 -5.25 2.28
N ILE A 28 1.06 -3.96 1.96
CA ILE A 28 -0.17 -3.20 1.75
C ILE A 28 -0.15 -2.59 0.34
N HIS A 29 -1.10 -3.00 -0.49
CA HIS A 29 -1.18 -2.60 -1.89
C HIS A 29 -1.75 -1.18 -2.10
N GLY A 30 -1.51 -0.64 -3.31
CA GLY A 30 -2.01 0.65 -3.75
C GLY A 30 -3.49 0.69 -4.14
N LEU A 31 -3.94 1.86 -4.63
CA LEU A 31 -5.31 2.07 -5.09
C LEU A 31 -5.59 1.21 -6.34
N GLY A 32 -6.70 0.48 -6.35
CA GLY A 32 -7.05 -0.41 -7.47
C GLY A 32 -6.13 -1.64 -7.60
N CYS A 33 -5.26 -1.89 -6.62
CA CYS A 33 -4.38 -3.05 -6.56
C CYS A 33 -4.97 -4.18 -5.70
N ALA A 34 -4.22 -5.27 -5.54
CA ALA A 34 -4.44 -6.32 -4.55
C ALA A 34 -3.09 -6.98 -4.22
N SER A 35 -2.74 -7.11 -2.94
CA SER A 35 -1.44 -7.63 -2.52
C SER A 35 -1.25 -9.08 -2.98
N SER A 36 -2.33 -9.85 -3.02
CA SER A 36 -2.37 -11.24 -3.49
C SER A 36 -1.98 -11.41 -4.96
N TYR A 37 -2.10 -10.35 -5.76
CA TYR A 37 -1.70 -10.32 -7.17
C TYR A 37 -0.35 -9.62 -7.37
N GLU A 38 -0.11 -8.55 -6.63
CA GLU A 38 1.03 -7.66 -6.85
C GLU A 38 2.36 -8.24 -6.35
N TYR A 39 2.39 -8.76 -5.12
CA TYR A 39 3.65 -9.12 -4.45
C TYR A 39 4.14 -10.57 -4.56
N PRO A 40 3.41 -11.58 -5.07
CA PRO A 40 3.93 -12.95 -5.14
C PRO A 40 5.28 -13.08 -5.85
N ARG A 41 5.53 -12.32 -6.93
CA ARG A 41 6.82 -12.34 -7.64
C ARG A 41 7.95 -11.73 -6.81
N VAL A 42 7.67 -10.69 -6.03
CA VAL A 42 8.64 -10.01 -5.17
C VAL A 42 9.06 -10.93 -4.02
N VAL A 43 8.09 -11.45 -3.27
CA VAL A 43 8.36 -12.23 -2.04
C VAL A 43 8.85 -13.65 -2.30
N ARG A 44 8.75 -14.14 -3.54
CA ARG A 44 9.31 -15.42 -3.98
C ARG A 44 10.67 -15.28 -4.67
N ASP A 45 11.15 -14.05 -4.88
CA ASP A 45 12.51 -13.83 -5.37
C ASP A 45 13.53 -14.22 -4.29
N LEU A 46 14.60 -14.91 -4.68
CA LEU A 46 15.65 -15.36 -3.75
C LEU A 46 16.30 -14.20 -2.98
N LYS A 47 16.34 -13.01 -3.58
CA LYS A 47 16.90 -11.80 -2.96
C LYS A 47 16.03 -11.26 -1.83
N PHE A 48 14.73 -11.58 -1.79
CA PHE A 48 13.87 -11.23 -0.66
C PHE A 48 14.27 -11.97 0.63
N GLY A 49 14.94 -13.12 0.49
CA GLY A 49 15.41 -13.95 1.59
C GLY A 49 14.30 -14.81 2.22
N ALA A 50 14.63 -15.53 3.29
CA ALA A 50 13.72 -16.47 3.95
C ALA A 50 12.72 -15.80 4.91
N ARG A 51 12.19 -14.62 4.57
CA ARG A 51 11.29 -13.86 5.45
C ARG A 51 9.84 -14.30 5.29
N ARG A 52 9.07 -14.29 6.37
CA ARG A 52 7.62 -14.51 6.32
C ARG A 52 6.97 -13.29 5.66
N ALA A 53 6.05 -13.50 4.72
CA ALA A 53 5.36 -12.41 4.03
C ALA A 53 3.85 -12.53 4.20
N ILE A 54 3.22 -11.45 4.67
CA ILE A 54 1.79 -11.34 4.87
C ILE A 54 1.26 -10.35 3.83
N LEU A 55 0.47 -10.86 2.88
CA LEU A 55 -0.06 -10.07 1.76
C LEU A 55 -1.55 -9.85 2.00
N ILE A 56 -1.92 -8.71 2.58
CA ILE A 56 -3.33 -8.37 2.84
C ILE A 56 -3.97 -7.78 1.59
N ASP A 57 -5.10 -8.35 1.17
CA ASP A 57 -6.02 -7.64 0.26
C ASP A 57 -6.92 -6.76 1.12
N LEU A 58 -6.89 -5.45 0.92
CA LEU A 58 -7.72 -4.52 1.70
C LEU A 58 -9.21 -4.78 1.40
N PRO A 59 -10.13 -4.47 2.35
CA PRO A 59 -11.56 -4.39 2.04
C PRO A 59 -11.81 -3.63 0.73
N GLY A 60 -12.65 -4.18 -0.14
CA GLY A 60 -12.90 -3.61 -1.48
C GLY A 60 -12.01 -4.14 -2.59
N SER A 61 -10.93 -4.88 -2.26
CA SER A 61 -9.87 -5.26 -3.20
C SER A 61 -9.63 -6.76 -3.23
N GLY A 62 -9.17 -7.27 -4.38
CA GLY A 62 -8.75 -8.66 -4.53
C GLY A 62 -9.80 -9.66 -4.05
N TYR A 63 -9.37 -10.58 -3.19
CA TYR A 63 -10.24 -11.63 -2.64
C TYR A 63 -11.02 -11.20 -1.38
N SER A 64 -10.72 -10.02 -0.81
CA SER A 64 -11.48 -9.49 0.32
C SER A 64 -12.89 -9.08 -0.10
N ASP A 65 -13.79 -9.17 0.87
CA ASP A 65 -15.17 -8.74 0.71
C ASP A 65 -15.23 -7.24 0.39
N LYS A 66 -16.32 -6.84 -0.29
CA LYS A 66 -16.50 -5.50 -0.83
C LYS A 66 -17.77 -4.87 -0.22
N PRO A 67 -17.73 -4.45 1.06
CA PRO A 67 -18.91 -3.90 1.73
C PRO A 67 -19.26 -2.49 1.24
N GLU A 68 -20.39 -2.33 0.54
CA GLU A 68 -20.85 -1.03 0.00
C GLU A 68 -21.01 0.08 1.05
N HIS A 69 -21.19 -0.25 2.32
CA HIS A 69 -21.39 0.72 3.40
C HIS A 69 -20.08 1.19 4.06
N TYR A 70 -18.95 0.58 3.71
CA TYR A 70 -17.66 0.94 4.29
C TYR A 70 -17.14 2.24 3.67
N SER A 71 -16.43 3.05 4.47
CA SER A 71 -15.96 4.38 4.06
C SER A 71 -14.82 4.31 3.04
N TYR A 72 -13.98 3.28 3.09
CA TYR A 72 -12.73 3.12 2.34
C TYR A 72 -11.72 4.27 2.52
N ARG A 73 -11.86 5.07 3.58
CA ARG A 73 -10.88 6.12 3.91
C ARG A 73 -9.55 5.48 4.29
N THR A 74 -8.45 6.17 4.00
CA THR A 74 -7.08 5.72 4.32
C THR A 74 -6.96 5.31 5.79
N THR A 75 -7.46 6.15 6.72
CA THR A 75 -7.48 5.87 8.16
C THR A 75 -8.28 4.63 8.53
N ASP A 76 -9.43 4.41 7.88
CA ASP A 76 -10.27 3.26 8.21
C ASP A 76 -9.62 1.97 7.68
N GLN A 77 -9.03 2.00 6.48
CA GLN A 77 -8.22 0.88 5.97
C GLN A 77 -7.02 0.57 6.89
N ALA A 78 -6.35 1.59 7.44
CA ALA A 78 -5.25 1.39 8.39
C ALA A 78 -5.72 0.66 9.67
N ARG A 79 -6.92 0.95 10.17
CA ARG A 79 -7.50 0.22 11.32
C ARG A 79 -7.75 -1.25 11.01
N VAL A 80 -8.14 -1.58 9.78
CA VAL A 80 -8.31 -2.98 9.35
C VAL A 80 -6.96 -3.71 9.31
N VAL A 81 -5.91 -3.05 8.83
CA VAL A 81 -4.55 -3.62 8.85
C VAL A 81 -4.09 -3.85 10.29
N ALA A 82 -4.33 -2.88 11.18
CA ALA A 82 -4.03 -3.05 12.61
C ALA A 82 -4.82 -4.23 13.23
N GLU A 83 -6.10 -4.38 12.89
CA GLU A 83 -6.93 -5.51 13.33
C GLU A 83 -6.38 -6.87 12.82
N LEU A 84 -5.88 -6.93 11.58
CA LEU A 84 -5.21 -8.12 11.06
C LEU A 84 -3.94 -8.43 11.87
N ILE A 85 -3.13 -7.40 12.18
CA ILE A 85 -1.88 -7.55 12.93
C ILE A 85 -2.14 -8.05 14.35
N ASP A 86 -3.21 -7.58 14.99
CA ASP A 86 -3.69 -8.09 16.27
C ASP A 86 -4.18 -9.54 16.16
N HIS A 87 -4.97 -9.86 15.13
CA HIS A 87 -5.46 -11.22 14.88
C HIS A 87 -4.32 -12.23 14.67
N LEU A 88 -3.22 -11.80 14.07
CA LEU A 88 -2.03 -12.61 13.83
C LEU A 88 -1.04 -12.62 15.00
N GLU A 89 -1.32 -11.88 16.07
CA GLU A 89 -0.49 -11.76 17.28
C GLU A 89 0.97 -11.37 16.96
N LEU A 90 1.17 -10.41 16.04
CA LEU A 90 2.53 -10.02 15.61
C LEU A 90 3.10 -8.90 16.48
N ASP A 91 3.98 -9.24 17.42
CA ASP A 91 4.58 -8.22 18.32
C ASP A 91 5.81 -7.51 17.74
N ALA A 92 6.37 -8.04 16.65
CA ALA A 92 7.52 -7.46 15.96
C ALA A 92 7.46 -7.80 14.46
N PHE A 93 7.34 -6.79 13.61
CA PHE A 93 7.22 -6.96 12.16
C PHE A 93 7.67 -5.71 11.39
N TRP A 94 7.88 -5.88 10.08
CA TRP A 94 8.12 -4.79 9.14
C TRP A 94 6.87 -4.48 8.35
N LEU A 95 6.68 -3.20 8.00
CA LEU A 95 5.62 -2.77 7.11
C LEU A 95 6.19 -2.34 5.77
N TYR A 96 5.52 -2.78 4.70
CA TYR A 96 5.73 -2.26 3.37
C TYR A 96 4.40 -1.81 2.76
N GLY A 97 4.36 -0.59 2.24
CA GLY A 97 3.19 -0.05 1.55
C GLY A 97 3.57 0.66 0.25
N HIS A 98 2.80 0.40 -0.81
CA HIS A 98 2.96 1.08 -2.11
C HIS A 98 1.84 2.07 -2.37
N SER A 99 2.16 3.27 -2.84
CA SER A 99 1.16 4.27 -3.27
C SER A 99 0.18 4.58 -2.14
N MET A 100 -1.13 4.44 -2.37
CA MET A 100 -2.16 4.50 -1.32
C MET A 100 -1.82 3.60 -0.12
N GLY A 101 -1.31 2.40 -0.37
CA GLY A 101 -0.90 1.45 0.65
C GLY A 101 0.26 1.97 1.51
N GLY A 102 1.11 2.84 0.98
CA GLY A 102 2.14 3.56 1.74
C GLY A 102 1.54 4.55 2.74
N SER A 103 0.54 5.34 2.32
CA SER A 103 -0.19 6.24 3.23
C SER A 103 -0.95 5.46 4.33
N ILE A 104 -1.56 4.33 3.96
CA ILE A 104 -2.19 3.40 4.92
C ILE A 104 -1.14 2.81 5.88
N ALA A 105 0.04 2.43 5.37
CA ALA A 105 1.13 1.88 6.19
C ALA A 105 1.65 2.91 7.20
N ILE A 106 1.73 4.19 6.83
CA ILE A 106 2.11 5.28 7.73
C ILE A 106 1.14 5.38 8.91
N GLU A 107 -0.17 5.44 8.62
CA GLU A 107 -1.19 5.51 9.67
C GLU A 107 -1.21 4.24 10.53
N THR A 108 -1.04 3.07 9.91
CA THR A 108 -0.94 1.79 10.61
C THR A 108 0.26 1.76 11.56
N ALA A 109 1.43 2.25 11.11
CA ALA A 109 2.62 2.30 11.94
C ALA A 109 2.46 3.27 13.12
N ALA A 110 1.81 4.42 12.90
CA ALA A 110 1.50 5.36 13.98
C ALA A 110 0.56 4.75 15.05
N MET A 111 -0.39 3.89 14.64
CA MET A 111 -1.30 3.19 15.57
C MET A 111 -0.60 2.09 16.37
N LEU A 112 0.37 1.38 15.77
CA LEU A 112 0.97 0.18 16.36
C LEU A 112 2.31 0.44 17.09
N GLY A 113 2.89 1.62 16.89
CA GLY A 113 4.04 2.10 17.66
C GLY A 113 5.22 1.14 17.63
N THR A 114 5.70 0.73 18.80
CA THR A 114 6.93 -0.05 18.97
C THR A 114 6.88 -1.47 18.41
N ARG A 115 5.71 -1.98 18.01
CA ARG A 115 5.60 -3.29 17.33
C ARG A 115 6.14 -3.24 15.89
N VAL A 116 6.20 -2.06 15.29
CA VAL A 116 6.75 -1.85 13.95
C VAL A 116 8.26 -1.69 14.06
N LYS A 117 9.01 -2.66 13.53
CA LYS A 117 10.47 -2.63 13.52
C LYS A 117 11.03 -1.64 12.50
N GLY A 118 10.28 -1.39 11.43
CA GLY A 118 10.57 -0.37 10.44
C GLY A 118 9.50 -0.31 9.36
N LEU A 119 9.41 0.83 8.70
CA LEU A 119 8.43 1.12 7.67
C LEU A 119 9.12 1.47 6.34
N MET A 120 8.80 0.72 5.30
CA MET A 120 9.22 0.97 3.93
C MET A 120 8.01 1.44 3.13
N VAL A 121 8.09 2.59 2.47
CA VAL A 121 7.02 3.08 1.61
C VAL A 121 7.54 3.36 0.22
N SER A 122 6.86 2.84 -0.81
CA SER A 122 7.18 3.17 -2.20
C SER A 122 6.15 4.12 -2.79
N GLU A 123 6.60 5.33 -3.13
CA GLU A 123 5.82 6.40 -3.75
C GLU A 123 4.46 6.67 -3.08
N PRO A 124 4.41 6.90 -1.75
CA PRO A 124 3.15 7.16 -1.03
C PRO A 124 2.59 8.55 -1.34
N ASN A 125 1.35 8.81 -0.92
CA ASN A 125 0.89 10.19 -0.74
C ASN A 125 1.35 10.71 0.63
N PHE A 126 2.13 11.80 0.63
CA PHE A 126 2.54 12.49 1.86
C PHE A 126 1.60 13.63 2.28
N HIS A 127 0.87 14.19 1.31
CA HIS A 127 -0.02 15.33 1.49
C HIS A 127 -1.38 15.09 0.81
N ALA A 128 -2.37 15.89 1.18
CA ALA A 128 -3.64 15.97 0.47
C ALA A 128 -3.44 16.39 -1.00
N GLY A 129 -4.47 16.16 -1.82
CA GLY A 129 -4.48 16.51 -3.24
C GLY A 129 -4.36 15.30 -4.17
N GLY A 130 -3.85 14.16 -3.69
CA GLY A 130 -3.76 12.92 -4.45
C GLY A 130 -2.81 12.96 -5.66
N GLY A 131 -2.57 11.80 -6.27
CA GLY A 131 -1.83 11.66 -7.53
C GLY A 131 -2.72 11.91 -8.75
N MET A 132 -2.14 11.83 -9.95
CA MET A 132 -2.87 12.06 -11.22
C MET A 132 -4.15 11.21 -11.32
N PHE A 133 -4.06 9.91 -11.02
CA PHE A 133 -5.20 9.00 -11.08
C PHE A 133 -6.27 9.33 -10.03
N SER A 134 -5.90 9.47 -8.76
CA SER A 134 -6.88 9.74 -7.72
C SER A 134 -7.59 11.08 -7.89
N ARG A 135 -6.89 12.10 -8.42
CA ARG A 135 -7.50 13.38 -8.82
C ARG A 135 -8.52 13.22 -9.95
N SER A 136 -8.17 12.47 -11.00
CA SER A 136 -9.07 12.23 -12.13
C SER A 136 -10.34 11.46 -11.72
N ILE A 137 -10.19 10.48 -10.84
CA ILE A 137 -11.30 9.70 -10.27
C ILE A 137 -12.18 10.59 -9.40
N ALA A 138 -11.59 11.32 -8.44
CA ALA A 138 -12.33 12.13 -7.46
C ALA A 138 -12.90 13.44 -8.04
N ALA A 139 -12.52 13.82 -9.27
CA ALA A 139 -13.14 14.94 -9.99
C ALA A 139 -14.56 14.63 -10.47
N GLN A 140 -14.91 13.35 -10.58
CA GLN A 140 -16.25 12.87 -10.89
C GLN A 140 -17.03 12.62 -9.60
N THR A 141 -18.36 12.71 -9.66
CA THR A 141 -19.20 12.19 -8.57
C THR A 141 -19.06 10.67 -8.47
N GLU A 142 -19.30 10.10 -7.28
CA GLU A 142 -19.27 8.64 -7.10
C GLU A 142 -20.20 7.95 -8.11
N GLN A 143 -21.43 8.46 -8.25
CA GLN A 143 -22.40 7.93 -9.21
C GLN A 143 -21.87 7.89 -10.65
N GLN A 144 -21.29 8.98 -11.16
CA GLN A 144 -20.75 9.03 -12.51
C GLN A 144 -19.60 8.04 -12.71
N PHE A 145 -18.75 7.88 -11.69
CA PHE A 145 -17.65 6.93 -11.75
C PHE A 145 -18.15 5.49 -11.77
N LEU A 146 -19.18 5.17 -10.97
CA LEU A 146 -19.79 3.84 -10.95
C LEU A 146 -20.52 3.51 -12.25
N GLU A 147 -21.22 4.47 -12.85
CA GLU A 147 -22.01 4.24 -14.07
C GLU A 147 -21.14 4.13 -15.33
N GLN A 148 -20.02 4.86 -15.40
CA GLN A 148 -19.24 4.97 -16.64
C GLN A 148 -17.72 5.09 -16.39
N GLY A 149 -17.31 5.86 -15.39
CA GLY A 149 -15.90 6.21 -15.19
C GLY A 149 -14.99 5.00 -14.93
N TYR A 150 -15.47 3.99 -14.21
CA TYR A 150 -14.71 2.80 -13.89
C TYR A 150 -14.42 1.94 -15.14
N ASP A 151 -15.45 1.61 -15.90
CA ASP A 151 -15.31 0.80 -17.12
C ASP A 151 -14.50 1.53 -18.19
N ALA A 152 -14.64 2.85 -18.30
CA ALA A 152 -13.83 3.68 -19.19
C ALA A 152 -12.35 3.66 -18.77
N MET A 153 -12.05 3.80 -17.49
CA MET A 153 -10.69 3.73 -16.95
C MET A 153 -10.08 2.35 -17.18
N LEU A 154 -10.83 1.28 -16.89
CA LEU A 154 -10.37 -0.08 -17.09
C LEU A 154 -10.11 -0.39 -18.57
N SER A 155 -10.97 0.09 -19.47
CA SER A 155 -10.80 -0.13 -20.92
C SER A 155 -9.61 0.62 -21.51
N ALA A 156 -9.23 1.76 -20.91
CA ALA A 156 -8.09 2.56 -21.34
C ALA A 156 -6.75 2.07 -20.77
N GLU A 157 -6.76 1.34 -19.66
CA GLU A 157 -5.55 0.85 -19.01
C GLU A 157 -4.95 -0.37 -19.74
N THR A 158 -3.66 -0.34 -20.01
CA THR A 158 -2.96 -1.39 -20.79
C THR A 158 -1.83 -2.08 -20.04
N SER A 159 -1.47 -1.57 -18.85
CA SER A 159 -0.48 -2.16 -17.98
C SER A 159 -1.04 -3.36 -17.19
N ALA A 160 -0.16 -4.03 -16.44
CA ALA A 160 -0.55 -5.11 -15.53
C ALA A 160 -1.56 -4.66 -14.45
N TRP A 161 -1.66 -3.35 -14.18
CA TRP A 161 -2.60 -2.78 -13.23
C TRP A 161 -4.06 -3.07 -13.61
N ALA A 162 -4.40 -3.12 -14.91
CA ALA A 162 -5.77 -3.44 -15.37
C ALA A 162 -6.28 -4.78 -14.80
N GLY A 163 -5.39 -5.78 -14.64
CA GLY A 163 -5.75 -7.07 -14.08
C GLY A 163 -6.10 -6.99 -12.59
N CYS A 164 -5.35 -6.20 -11.82
CA CYS A 164 -5.69 -5.90 -10.43
C CYS A 164 -6.96 -5.08 -10.31
N LEU A 165 -7.09 -4.04 -11.12
CA LEU A 165 -8.22 -3.12 -11.10
C LEU A 165 -9.52 -3.91 -11.27
N GLN A 166 -9.60 -4.85 -12.23
CA GLN A 166 -10.77 -5.73 -12.41
C GLN A 166 -11.25 -6.45 -11.13
N SER A 167 -10.37 -6.71 -10.17
CA SER A 167 -10.71 -7.39 -8.91
C SER A 167 -11.18 -6.45 -7.80
N ASN A 168 -11.24 -5.14 -8.06
CA ASN A 168 -11.63 -4.12 -7.09
C ASN A 168 -13.10 -3.70 -7.26
N ALA A 169 -13.74 -3.31 -6.15
CA ALA A 169 -15.04 -2.65 -6.21
C ALA A 169 -14.89 -1.21 -6.73
N PRO A 170 -15.69 -0.78 -7.72
CA PRO A 170 -15.62 0.59 -8.24
C PRO A 170 -15.82 1.67 -7.16
N TYR A 171 -16.74 1.48 -6.22
CA TYR A 171 -16.97 2.42 -5.11
C TYR A 171 -15.78 2.46 -4.14
N ALA A 172 -15.10 1.33 -3.91
CA ALA A 172 -13.90 1.30 -3.09
C ALA A 172 -12.76 2.10 -3.73
N VAL A 173 -12.60 1.98 -5.05
CA VAL A 173 -11.61 2.76 -5.82
C VAL A 173 -11.95 4.25 -5.79
N TRP A 174 -13.22 4.62 -6.00
CA TRP A 174 -13.62 6.03 -5.95
C TRP A 174 -13.43 6.65 -4.56
N ARG A 175 -13.90 5.98 -3.51
CA ARG A 175 -13.82 6.48 -2.13
C ARG A 175 -12.38 6.51 -1.61
N GLY A 176 -11.57 5.52 -1.96
CA GLY A 176 -10.12 5.53 -1.69
C GLY A 176 -9.42 6.70 -2.40
N ALA A 177 -9.70 6.91 -3.68
CA ALA A 177 -9.19 8.07 -4.42
C ALA A 177 -9.62 9.39 -3.78
N LYS A 178 -10.89 9.51 -3.41
CA LYS A 178 -11.44 10.68 -2.74
C LYS A 178 -10.74 10.95 -1.42
N SER A 179 -10.51 9.92 -0.61
CA SER A 179 -9.77 10.01 0.66
C SER A 179 -8.34 10.51 0.46
N LEU A 180 -7.65 10.08 -0.59
CA LEU A 180 -6.29 10.57 -0.91
C LEU A 180 -6.28 12.05 -1.29
N VAL A 181 -7.30 12.49 -2.04
CA VAL A 181 -7.44 13.89 -2.44
C VAL A 181 -7.79 14.78 -1.24
N GLU A 182 -8.67 14.32 -0.35
CA GLU A 182 -9.02 15.05 0.87
C GLU A 182 -7.86 15.08 1.89
N GLY A 183 -7.08 14.00 1.95
CA GLY A 183 -5.98 13.86 2.89
C GLY A 183 -6.43 13.59 4.32
N VAL A 184 -5.47 13.67 5.24
CA VAL A 184 -5.66 13.46 6.68
C VAL A 184 -4.96 14.55 7.48
N MET A 185 -5.31 14.67 8.76
CA MET A 185 -4.65 15.58 9.70
C MET A 185 -4.26 14.82 10.98
N PRO A 186 -2.98 14.88 11.43
CA PRO A 186 -1.83 15.50 10.74
C PRO A 186 -1.53 14.81 9.39
N VAL A 187 -0.94 15.55 8.44
CA VAL A 187 -0.61 14.99 7.11
C VAL A 187 0.36 13.81 7.22
N TRP A 188 0.32 12.89 6.25
CA TRP A 188 1.12 11.66 6.31
C TRP A 188 2.62 11.93 6.40
N GLU A 189 3.14 13.01 5.79
CA GLU A 189 4.54 13.40 5.96
C GLU A 189 4.91 13.64 7.43
N THR A 190 4.08 14.39 8.15
CA THR A 190 4.30 14.69 9.57
C THR A 190 4.23 13.41 10.40
N GLN A 191 3.27 12.53 10.10
CA GLN A 191 3.18 11.23 10.76
C GLN A 191 4.44 10.39 10.50
N PHE A 192 4.82 10.24 9.23
CA PHE A 192 5.98 9.45 8.79
C PHE A 192 7.28 9.89 9.45
N LEU A 193 7.53 11.19 9.51
CA LEU A 193 8.72 11.77 10.15
C LEU A 193 8.69 11.69 11.69
N SER A 194 7.52 11.46 12.29
CA SER A 194 7.35 11.33 13.73
C SER A 194 7.41 9.89 14.25
N LEU A 195 7.46 8.90 13.35
CA LEU A 195 7.53 7.49 13.72
C LEU A 195 8.83 7.20 14.48
N SER A 196 8.73 6.39 15.53
CA SER A 196 9.89 6.00 16.35
C SER A 196 10.74 4.89 15.73
N CYS A 197 10.20 4.19 14.72
CA CYS A 197 10.91 3.16 13.98
C CYS A 197 11.69 3.77 12.80
N PRO A 198 12.74 3.09 12.30
CA PRO A 198 13.35 3.42 11.01
C PRO A 198 12.32 3.52 9.88
N VAL A 199 12.51 4.50 9.00
CA VAL A 199 11.67 4.74 7.83
C VAL A 199 12.51 4.85 6.56
N THR A 200 12.06 4.19 5.49
CA THR A 200 12.72 4.25 4.17
C THR A 200 11.71 4.62 3.10
N LEU A 201 12.07 5.60 2.27
CA LEU A 201 11.34 5.98 1.06
C LEU A 201 11.92 5.27 -0.16
N ILE A 202 11.05 4.73 -1.02
CA ILE A 202 11.44 4.00 -2.22
C ILE A 202 10.78 4.66 -3.45
N PHE A 203 11.56 4.89 -4.50
CA PHE A 203 11.07 5.42 -5.78
C PHE A 203 11.58 4.59 -6.94
N GLY A 204 10.81 4.51 -8.03
CA GLY A 204 11.28 4.00 -9.31
C GLY A 204 12.17 5.02 -10.00
N GLU A 205 13.24 4.58 -10.66
CA GLU A 205 14.10 5.42 -11.50
C GLU A 205 13.31 6.23 -12.56
N HIS A 206 12.30 5.63 -13.18
CA HIS A 206 11.46 6.29 -14.20
C HIS A 206 10.42 7.25 -13.61
N SER A 207 10.21 7.23 -12.28
CA SER A 207 9.35 8.18 -11.59
C SER A 207 10.07 9.48 -11.22
N LEU A 208 11.38 9.56 -11.45
CA LEU A 208 12.20 10.73 -11.14
C LEU A 208 12.28 11.72 -12.32
N PRO A 209 12.49 13.02 -12.04
CA PRO A 209 12.64 13.64 -10.72
C PRO A 209 11.31 13.80 -9.97
N ASP A 210 11.36 13.80 -8.64
CA ASP A 210 10.22 14.06 -7.75
C ASP A 210 10.69 14.86 -6.52
N ASP A 211 9.92 15.89 -6.13
CA ASP A 211 10.27 16.80 -5.04
C ASP A 211 10.34 16.08 -3.69
N ASP A 212 9.53 15.04 -3.46
CA ASP A 212 9.51 14.30 -2.19
C ASP A 212 10.83 13.58 -1.94
N VAL A 213 11.51 13.14 -3.00
CA VAL A 213 12.82 12.47 -2.91
C VAL A 213 13.87 13.41 -2.34
N ASP A 214 13.95 14.64 -2.86
CA ASP A 214 14.95 15.61 -2.42
C ASP A 214 14.56 16.19 -1.05
N ASN A 215 13.27 16.48 -0.84
CA ASN A 215 12.75 17.03 0.41
C ASN A 215 12.95 16.06 1.59
N LEU A 216 12.67 14.76 1.42
CA LEU A 216 12.81 13.80 2.51
C LEU A 216 14.27 13.40 2.76
N LYS A 217 15.13 13.36 1.72
CA LYS A 217 16.59 13.23 1.93
C LYS A 217 17.13 14.35 2.81
N GLN A 218 16.72 15.60 2.55
CA GLN A 218 17.15 16.75 3.37
C GLN A 218 16.70 16.65 4.83
N LYS A 219 15.60 15.93 5.09
CA LYS A 219 15.09 15.64 6.44
C LYS A 219 15.71 14.39 7.08
N GLY A 220 16.71 13.79 6.43
CA GLY A 220 17.44 12.62 6.94
C GLY A 220 16.77 11.28 6.70
N VAL A 221 15.71 11.23 5.88
CA VAL A 221 15.07 9.97 5.49
C VAL A 221 15.96 9.23 4.50
N GLU A 222 16.13 7.93 4.73
CA GLU A 222 16.81 7.07 3.77
C GLU A 222 15.95 6.91 2.50
N VAL A 223 16.54 7.15 1.33
CA VAL A 223 15.86 6.98 0.05
C VAL A 223 16.57 5.95 -0.83
N LYS A 224 15.81 4.98 -1.31
CA LYS A 224 16.28 3.94 -2.24
C LYS A 224 15.61 4.11 -3.60
N ILE A 225 16.37 3.87 -4.67
CA ILE A 225 15.85 3.94 -6.05
C ILE A 225 15.85 2.53 -6.65
N ILE A 226 14.71 2.13 -7.23
CA ILE A 226 14.57 0.88 -7.97
C ILE A 226 14.95 1.14 -9.43
N PRO A 227 16.03 0.51 -9.95
CA PRO A 227 16.47 0.73 -11.32
C PRO A 227 15.46 0.16 -12.33
N ALA A 228 15.35 0.80 -13.50
CA ALA A 228 14.50 0.38 -14.61
C ALA A 228 13.03 0.13 -14.23
N ALA A 229 12.50 0.90 -13.28
CA ALA A 229 11.11 0.84 -12.82
C ALA A 229 10.58 2.26 -12.61
N GLY A 230 9.28 2.47 -12.79
CA GLY A 230 8.51 3.62 -12.33
C GLY A 230 7.58 3.22 -11.18
N HIS A 231 6.38 3.81 -11.16
CA HIS A 231 5.39 3.61 -10.09
C HIS A 231 5.03 2.14 -9.86
N SER A 232 5.02 1.32 -10.91
CA SER A 232 4.62 -0.09 -10.88
C SER A 232 5.79 -1.05 -10.62
N MET A 233 6.73 -0.66 -9.75
CA MET A 233 8.02 -1.35 -9.54
C MET A 233 7.92 -2.83 -9.14
N SER A 234 6.83 -3.24 -8.49
CA SER A 234 6.55 -4.65 -8.16
C SER A 234 6.31 -5.52 -9.41
N TRP A 235 5.75 -4.95 -10.48
CA TRP A 235 5.57 -5.63 -11.77
C TRP A 235 6.77 -5.46 -12.70
N GLU A 236 7.34 -4.27 -12.72
CA GLU A 236 8.39 -3.86 -13.66
C GLU A 236 9.77 -4.42 -13.29
N ASN A 237 10.17 -4.34 -12.02
CA ASN A 237 11.43 -4.89 -11.53
C ASN A 237 11.30 -5.54 -10.13
N PRO A 238 10.54 -6.66 -10.01
CA PRO A 238 10.31 -7.33 -8.73
C PRO A 238 11.58 -7.78 -8.02
N SER A 239 12.63 -8.14 -8.77
CA SER A 239 13.88 -8.62 -8.19
C SER A 239 14.67 -7.49 -7.52
N ALA A 240 14.68 -6.31 -8.13
CA ALA A 240 15.30 -5.13 -7.51
C ALA A 240 14.50 -4.64 -6.31
N LEU A 241 13.16 -4.65 -6.38
CA LEU A 241 12.32 -4.35 -5.21
C LEU A 241 12.59 -5.34 -4.07
N ALA A 242 12.59 -6.66 -4.35
CA ALA A 242 12.89 -7.70 -3.37
C ALA A 242 14.24 -7.49 -2.69
N GLN A 243 15.27 -7.18 -3.46
CA GLN A 243 16.62 -6.88 -2.96
C GLN A 243 16.64 -5.63 -2.07
N THR A 244 15.96 -4.56 -2.48
CA THR A 244 15.90 -3.31 -1.73
C THR A 244 15.19 -3.51 -0.39
N LEU A 245 14.02 -4.16 -0.38
CA LEU A 245 13.31 -4.47 0.85
C LEU A 245 14.16 -5.33 1.79
N ALA A 246 14.83 -6.35 1.24
CA ALA A 246 15.72 -7.20 2.02
C ALA A 246 16.88 -6.43 2.67
N GLY A 247 17.43 -5.43 1.99
CA GLY A 247 18.53 -4.60 2.48
C GLY A 247 18.13 -3.62 3.59
N CYS A 248 16.90 -3.09 3.56
CA CYS A 248 16.37 -2.22 4.62
C CYS A 248 16.23 -2.94 5.96
N MET A 249 16.14 -4.27 5.97
CA MET A 249 15.93 -5.09 7.16
C MET A 249 17.21 -5.68 7.74
N THR A 250 18.39 -5.32 7.23
CA THR A 250 19.69 -5.90 7.64
C THR A 250 20.55 -4.96 8.49
N GLU A 251 19.98 -3.85 8.98
CA GLU A 251 20.65 -2.86 9.83
C GLU A 251 20.25 -2.96 11.29
#